data_AF-A0A4Y2I6J0-F1
#
_entry.id   AF-A0A4Y2I6J0-F1
#
_cell.length_a   1.000
_cell.length_b   1.000
_cell.length_c   1.000
_cell.angle_alpha   90.00
_cell.angle_beta   90.00
_cell.angle_gamma   90.00
#
_symmetry.space_group_name_H-M   'P 1'
#
loop_
_entity.id
_entity.type
_entity.pdbx_description
1 polymer ?
#
loop_
_entity_poly.entity_id
_entity_poly.type
_entity_poly.pdbx_seq_one_letter_code
_entity_poly.pdbx_strand_id
1 'polypeptide(L)'
;ALISSGQENSKDWKLNATVQYLMKELNSPSVDFLSVYLALPILSGKTLTDIYKVNCSAHPRKHADDPVSKVNEFLGPKMRVRYTLAIGDEKDVIHTISLRVPENYTAFQTMQLAEIEDQKYK
;
A
#
# COMPACT_ATOMS: atom_id res chain seq x y z
N ALA A 1 18.18 -2.86 6.48
CA ALA A 1 19.05 -3.63 7.39
C ALA A 1 20.34 -4.04 6.70
N LEU A 2 20.32 -4.96 5.72
CA LEU A 2 21.52 -5.48 5.05
C LEU A 2 22.43 -4.39 4.45
N ILE A 3 21.85 -3.40 3.77
CA ILE A 3 22.60 -2.25 3.21
C ILE A 3 23.24 -1.41 4.32
N SER A 4 22.51 -1.18 5.43
CA SER A 4 23.03 -0.41 6.56
C SER A 4 24.16 -1.13 7.29
N SER A 5 24.17 -2.47 7.29
CA SER A 5 25.21 -3.28 7.92
C SER A 5 26.39 -3.62 7.00
N GLY A 6 26.41 -3.12 5.75
CA GLY A 6 27.45 -3.45 4.77
C GLY A 6 27.42 -4.90 4.28
N GLN A 7 26.27 -5.58 4.41
CA GLN A 7 26.08 -7.00 4.06
C GLN A 7 25.24 -7.17 2.78
N GLU A 8 25.10 -6.12 1.98
CA GLU A 8 24.35 -6.13 0.73
C GLU A 8 24.94 -7.05 -0.35
N ASN A 9 26.18 -7.51 -0.19
CA ASN A 9 26.83 -8.49 -1.07
C ASN A 9 27.06 -9.85 -0.38
N SER A 10 26.34 -10.14 0.72
CA SER A 10 26.41 -11.45 1.38
C SER A 10 25.98 -12.56 0.41
N LYS A 11 26.63 -13.73 0.50
CA LYS A 11 26.44 -14.86 -0.45
C LYS A 11 24.99 -15.32 -0.59
N ASP A 12 24.21 -15.22 0.48
CA ASP A 12 22.83 -15.68 0.53
C ASP A 12 21.83 -14.61 0.05
N TRP A 13 22.28 -13.36 -0.09
CA TRP A 13 21.44 -12.25 -0.51
C TRP A 13 21.63 -11.89 -1.98
N LYS A 14 20.52 -11.80 -2.71
CA LYS A 14 20.51 -11.47 -4.15
C LYS A 14 20.09 -10.02 -4.36
N LEU A 15 20.96 -9.06 -4.03
CA LEU A 15 20.67 -7.62 -4.09
C LEU A 15 20.02 -7.19 -5.42
N ASN A 16 20.63 -7.55 -6.55
CA ASN A 16 20.12 -7.16 -7.86
C ASN A 16 18.72 -7.72 -8.12
N ALA A 17 18.48 -8.99 -7.78
CA ALA A 17 17.16 -9.61 -7.94
C ALA A 17 16.11 -8.91 -7.07
N THR A 18 16.46 -8.55 -5.83
CA THR A 18 15.56 -7.80 -4.94
C THR A 18 15.26 -6.41 -5.47
N VAL A 19 16.26 -5.66 -5.94
CA VAL A 19 16.05 -4.31 -6.48
C VAL A 19 15.16 -4.37 -7.72
N GLN A 20 15.38 -5.33 -8.63
CA GLN A 20 14.53 -5.54 -9.80
C GLN A 20 13.09 -5.90 -9.41
N TYR A 21 12.92 -6.77 -8.41
CA TYR A 21 11.61 -7.11 -7.88
C TYR A 21 10.90 -5.88 -7.29
N LEU A 22 11.59 -5.09 -6.47
CA LEU A 22 11.03 -3.85 -5.91
C LEU A 22 10.63 -2.86 -7.00
N MET A 23 11.48 -2.63 -8.02
CA MET A 23 11.12 -1.77 -9.14
C MET A 23 9.87 -2.26 -9.88
N LYS A 24 9.71 -3.57 -10.05
CA LYS A 24 8.51 -4.14 -10.66
C LYS A 24 7.26 -3.88 -9.81
N GLU A 25 7.31 -4.16 -8.51
CA GLU A 25 6.17 -3.99 -7.61
C GLU A 25 5.77 -2.51 -7.44
N LEU A 26 6.75 -1.60 -7.38
CA LEU A 26 6.49 -0.16 -7.27
C LEU A 26 5.89 0.47 -8.53
N ASN A 27 6.00 -0.20 -9.68
CA ASN A 27 5.33 0.22 -10.92
C ASN A 27 3.90 -0.35 -11.04
N SER A 28 3.39 -1.04 -10.02
CA SER A 28 2.01 -1.52 -9.98
C SER A 28 1.01 -0.38 -9.73
N PRO A 29 -0.20 -0.41 -10.33
CA PRO A 29 -1.24 0.59 -10.07
C PRO A 29 -1.77 0.60 -8.63
N SER A 30 -1.48 -0.45 -7.84
CA SER A 30 -1.98 -0.62 -6.46
C SER A 30 -0.93 -0.36 -5.38
N VAL A 31 0.18 0.32 -5.71
CA VAL A 31 1.24 0.61 -4.74
C VAL A 31 0.78 1.65 -3.72
N ASP A 32 1.01 1.40 -2.43
CA ASP A 32 0.71 2.36 -1.38
C ASP A 32 1.87 3.35 -1.14
N PHE A 33 1.53 4.53 -0.62
CA PHE A 33 2.50 5.59 -0.35
C PHE A 33 3.63 5.16 0.58
N LEU A 34 3.32 4.37 1.63
CA LEU A 34 4.30 3.97 2.62
C LEU A 34 5.32 2.99 2.01
N SER A 35 4.87 2.08 1.15
CA SER A 35 5.76 1.20 0.38
C SER A 35 6.72 2.00 -0.51
N VAL A 36 6.23 3.01 -1.22
CA VAL A 36 7.09 3.90 -2.02
C VAL A 36 8.07 4.66 -1.13
N TYR A 37 7.60 5.25 -0.03
CA TYR A 37 8.41 6.03 0.90
C TYR A 37 9.57 5.21 1.49
N LEU A 38 9.31 3.95 1.86
CA LEU A 38 10.33 3.07 2.44
C LEU A 38 11.28 2.47 1.40
N ALA A 39 10.80 2.21 0.18
CA ALA A 39 11.62 1.62 -0.87
C ALA A 39 12.48 2.65 -1.62
N LEU A 40 12.03 3.90 -1.73
CA LEU A 40 12.75 4.94 -2.47
C LEU A 40 14.20 5.17 -1.98
N PRO A 41 14.48 5.24 -0.66
CA PRO A 41 15.85 5.31 -0.17
C PRO A 41 16.71 4.14 -0.66
N ILE A 42 16.18 2.91 -0.62
CA ILE A 42 16.88 1.69 -1.06
C ILE A 42 17.24 1.80 -2.54
N LEU A 43 16.31 2.26 -3.39
CA LEU A 43 16.55 2.47 -4.83
C LEU A 43 17.59 3.56 -5.11
N SER A 44 17.78 4.51 -4.20
CA SER A 44 18.83 5.52 -4.27
C SER A 44 20.16 5.09 -3.62
N GLY A 45 20.26 3.83 -3.18
CA GLY A 45 21.43 3.30 -2.48
C GLY A 45 21.62 3.90 -1.08
N LYS A 46 20.54 4.43 -0.49
CA LYS A 46 20.52 5.05 0.84
C LYS A 46 19.68 4.24 1.81
N THR A 47 19.87 4.53 3.09
CA THR A 47 19.13 3.91 4.17
C THR A 47 18.65 4.96 5.17
N LEU A 48 17.78 4.58 6.10
CA LEU A 48 17.32 5.50 7.16
C LEU A 48 18.49 5.98 8.04
N THR A 49 19.57 5.21 8.15
CA THR A 49 20.78 5.65 8.86
C THR A 49 21.54 6.75 8.12
N ASP A 50 21.24 7.05 6.85
CA ASP A 50 21.87 8.15 6.11
C ASP A 50 21.18 9.50 6.30
N ILE A 51 20.07 9.55 7.06
CA ILE A 51 19.31 10.79 7.30
C ILE A 51 20.19 11.88 7.92
N TYR A 52 21.11 11.54 8.83
CA TYR A 52 21.99 12.53 9.46
C TYR A 52 22.98 13.20 8.48
N LYS A 53 23.18 12.61 7.28
CA LYS A 53 24.05 13.15 6.23
C LYS A 53 23.29 13.99 5.19
N VAL A 54 21.99 14.21 5.38
CA VAL A 54 21.16 14.90 4.40
C VAL A 54 21.55 16.37 4.32
N ASN A 55 21.83 16.83 3.10
CA ASN A 55 22.01 18.25 2.81
C ASN A 55 20.67 18.89 2.47
N CYS A 56 20.04 19.55 3.44
CA CYS A 56 18.75 20.24 3.27
C CYS A 56 18.83 21.52 2.44
N SER A 57 20.03 22.05 2.19
CA SER A 57 20.25 23.23 1.34
C SER A 57 20.38 22.88 -0.14
N ALA A 58 20.51 21.60 -0.47
CA ALA A 58 20.45 21.13 -1.85
C ALA A 58 19.01 21.24 -2.34
N HIS A 59 18.77 22.04 -3.37
CA HIS A 59 17.44 22.23 -3.94
C HIS A 59 16.97 20.89 -4.56
N PRO A 60 15.95 20.23 -4.00
CA PRO A 60 15.41 19.03 -4.63
C PRO A 60 14.89 19.41 -6.02
N ARG A 61 15.09 18.54 -7.01
CA ARG A 61 14.50 18.75 -8.34
C ARG A 61 12.99 18.94 -8.16
N LYS A 62 12.45 20.04 -8.69
CA LYS A 62 11.01 20.25 -8.75
C LYS A 62 10.43 19.11 -9.58
N HIS A 63 9.79 18.14 -8.93
CA HIS A 63 8.95 17.19 -9.64
C HIS A 63 7.71 17.96 -10.12
N ALA A 64 7.57 18.03 -11.44
CA ALA A 64 6.42 18.62 -12.09
C ALA A 64 5.22 17.67 -11.98
N ASP A 65 4.06 18.32 -11.85
CA ASP A 65 2.69 17.82 -11.91
C ASP A 65 2.25 16.85 -10.81
N ASP A 66 1.40 17.40 -9.93
CA ASP A 66 0.55 16.70 -8.98
C ASP A 66 -0.69 16.18 -9.73
N PRO A 67 -0.85 14.87 -9.98
CA PRO A 67 -2.04 14.35 -10.63
C PRO A 67 -3.04 13.86 -9.58
N VAL A 68 -3.36 14.67 -8.57
CA VAL A 68 -4.51 14.37 -7.69
C VAL A 68 -5.74 15.04 -8.26
N SER A 69 -6.27 14.47 -9.35
CA SER A 69 -7.68 14.68 -9.69
C SER A 69 -8.28 13.50 -10.44
N LYS A 70 -9.28 12.90 -9.78
CA LYS A 70 -10.57 12.40 -10.29
C LYS A 70 -10.95 11.09 -9.63
N VAL A 71 -11.62 11.19 -8.48
CA VAL A 71 -12.56 10.15 -8.07
C VAL A 71 -13.81 10.36 -8.92
N ASN A 72 -13.88 9.66 -10.05
CA ASN A 72 -15.11 9.55 -10.80
C ASN A 72 -16.05 8.59 -10.07
N GLU A 73 -17.34 8.91 -10.06
CA GLU A 73 -18.40 7.94 -9.75
C GLU A 73 -18.27 6.76 -10.73
N PHE A 74 -17.87 5.61 -10.19
CA PHE A 74 -17.48 4.46 -11.00
C PHE A 74 -18.71 3.69 -11.48
N LEU A 75 -18.91 3.67 -12.81
CA LEU A 75 -19.94 2.87 -13.51
C LEU A 75 -19.38 1.53 -14.08
N GLY A 76 -18.19 1.12 -13.64
CA GLY A 76 -17.52 -0.08 -14.17
C GLY A 76 -18.02 -1.41 -13.57
N PRO A 77 -17.34 -2.53 -13.90
CA PRO A 77 -17.76 -3.87 -13.49
C PRO A 77 -17.84 -4.02 -11.97
N LYS A 78 -18.85 -4.77 -11.52
CA LYS A 78 -19.09 -5.08 -10.10
C LYS A 78 -18.77 -6.54 -9.82
N MET A 79 -18.10 -6.79 -8.70
CA MET A 79 -17.85 -8.11 -8.15
C MET A 79 -18.73 -8.39 -6.93
N ARG A 80 -18.97 -9.67 -6.63
CA ARG A 80 -19.68 -10.09 -5.42
C ARG A 80 -18.67 -10.41 -4.32
N VAL A 81 -18.77 -9.73 -3.18
CA VAL A 81 -17.92 -9.92 -2.00
C VAL A 81 -18.77 -10.40 -0.84
N ARG A 82 -18.28 -11.39 -0.10
CA ARG A 82 -18.84 -11.76 1.23
C ARG A 82 -18.01 -11.06 2.30
N TYR A 83 -18.59 -10.06 2.94
CA TYR A 83 -17.97 -9.38 4.07
C TYR A 83 -18.46 -10.00 5.38
N THR A 84 -17.54 -10.36 6.26
CA THR A 84 -17.85 -10.96 7.56
C THR A 84 -17.20 -10.16 8.67
N LEU A 85 -18.02 -9.67 9.61
CA LEU A 85 -17.58 -9.05 10.86
C LEU A 85 -17.71 -10.09 11.97
N ALA A 86 -16.60 -10.38 12.64
CA ALA A 86 -16.56 -11.24 13.82
C ALA A 86 -16.10 -10.41 15.02
N ILE A 87 -16.85 -10.44 16.11
CA ILE A 87 -16.58 -9.67 17.33
C ILE A 87 -16.37 -10.66 18.49
N GLY A 88 -15.37 -10.38 19.33
CA GLY A 88 -14.97 -11.23 20.44
C GLY A 88 -13.85 -12.20 20.06
N ASP A 89 -13.05 -12.61 21.04
CA ASP A 89 -11.89 -13.48 20.84
C ASP A 89 -12.31 -14.88 20.32
N GLU A 90 -13.47 -15.37 20.77
CA GLU A 90 -14.06 -16.63 20.31
C GLU A 90 -15.07 -16.44 19.15
N LYS A 91 -15.10 -15.24 18.54
CA LYS A 91 -16.10 -14.86 17.52
C LYS A 91 -17.54 -15.01 18.04
N ASP A 92 -17.76 -14.53 19.27
CA ASP A 92 -19.05 -14.58 19.97
C ASP A 92 -20.21 -14.03 19.13
N VAL A 93 -19.90 -13.05 18.27
CA VAL A 93 -20.85 -12.51 17.29
C VAL A 93 -20.25 -12.60 15.90
N ILE A 94 -20.99 -13.22 14.97
CA ILE A 94 -20.63 -13.29 13.55
C ILE A 94 -21.77 -12.73 12.71
N HIS A 95 -21.44 -11.74 11.89
CA HIS A 95 -22.33 -11.17 10.90
C HIS A 95 -21.70 -11.29 9.52
N THR A 96 -22.48 -11.77 8.55
CA THR A 96 -22.03 -11.90 7.16
C THR A 96 -23.05 -11.27 6.22
N ILE A 97 -22.58 -10.41 5.33
CA ILE A 97 -23.37 -9.79 4.27
C ILE A 97 -22.73 -10.05 2.90
N SER A 98 -23.56 -10.26 1.88
CA SER A 98 -23.12 -10.41 0.49
C SER A 98 -23.36 -9.12 -0.27
N LEU A 99 -22.29 -8.41 -0.62
CA LEU A 99 -22.34 -7.11 -1.29
C LEU A 99 -21.93 -7.24 -2.75
N ARG A 100 -22.51 -6.38 -3.61
CA ARG A 100 -22.01 -6.15 -4.97
C ARG A 100 -21.26 -4.83 -5.01
N VAL A 101 -19.93 -4.90 -5.09
CA VAL A 101 -19.04 -3.74 -5.04
C VAL A 101 -18.31 -3.56 -6.37
N PRO A 102 -17.95 -2.32 -6.76
CA PRO A 102 -16.97 -2.09 -7.80
C PRO A 102 -15.66 -2.85 -7.57
N GLU A 103 -14.99 -3.28 -8.65
CA GLU A 103 -13.72 -4.02 -8.56
C GLU A 103 -12.57 -3.20 -7.93
N ASN A 104 -12.63 -1.87 -8.02
CA ASN A 104 -11.63 -0.97 -7.44
C ASN A 104 -11.93 -0.56 -6.00
N TYR A 105 -12.98 -1.09 -5.36
CA TYR A 105 -13.27 -0.78 -3.96
C TYR A 105 -12.23 -1.41 -3.04
N THR A 106 -11.73 -0.61 -2.11
CA THR A 106 -10.89 -1.08 -1.02
C THR A 106 -11.72 -1.86 0.02
N ALA A 107 -11.04 -2.61 0.89
CA ALA A 107 -11.68 -3.26 2.04
C ALA A 107 -12.43 -2.24 2.92
N PHE A 108 -11.86 -1.04 3.11
CA PHE A 108 -12.48 0.04 3.88
C PHE A 108 -13.79 0.55 3.23
N GLN A 109 -13.80 0.79 1.92
CA GLN A 109 -15.01 1.21 1.21
C GLN A 109 -16.09 0.11 1.22
N THR A 110 -15.67 -1.16 1.16
CA THR A 110 -16.59 -2.30 1.29
C THR A 110 -17.22 -2.34 2.69
N MET A 111 -16.45 -2.05 3.74
CA MET A 111 -16.94 -1.94 5.11
C MET A 111 -17.94 -0.78 5.26
N GLN A 112 -17.64 0.40 4.72
CA GLN A 112 -18.57 1.54 4.73
C GLN A 112 -19.89 1.22 4.01
N LEU A 113 -19.83 0.48 2.90
CA LEU A 113 -21.04 0.02 2.22
C LEU A 113 -21.83 -0.99 3.08
N ALA A 114 -21.14 -1.89 3.79
CA ALA A 114 -21.80 -2.83 4.71
C ALA A 114 -22.58 -2.09 5.81
N GLU A 115 -22.01 -1.03 6.37
CA GLU A 115 -22.64 -0.15 7.38
C GLU A 115 -23.90 0.55 6.86
N ILE A 116 -23.92 0.94 5.59
CA ILE A 116 -25.07 1.58 4.94
C ILE A 116 -26.19 0.55 4.68
N GLU A 117 -25.83 -0.65 4.23
CA GLU A 117 -26.79 -1.69 3.81
C GLU A 117 -27.39 -2.48 4.98
N ASP A 118 -26.65 -2.66 6.09
CA ASP A 118 -27.14 -3.39 7.27
C ASP A 118 -26.69 -2.71 8.56
N GLN A 119 -27.67 -2.28 9.36
CA GLN A 119 -27.47 -1.58 10.65
C GLN A 119 -26.62 -2.39 11.64
N LYS A 120 -26.50 -3.71 11.49
CA LYS A 120 -25.64 -4.56 12.32
C LYS A 120 -24.14 -4.28 12.17
N TYR A 121 -23.75 -3.49 11.18
CA TYR A 121 -22.36 -3.08 10.92
C TYR A 121 -22.05 -1.65 11.40
N LYS A 122 -22.99 -0.98 12.08
CA LYS A 122 -22.74 0.23 12.88
C LYS A 122 -22.28 -0.13 14.28
#